data_AF-A0A7X1P4N7-F1
#
_entry.id   AF-A0A7X1P4N7-F1
#
_cell.length_a   1.000
_cell.length_b   1.000
_cell.length_c   1.000
_cell.angle_alpha   90.00
_cell.angle_beta   90.00
_cell.angle_gamma   90.00
#
_symmetry.space_group_name_H-M   'P 1'
#
loop_
_entity.id
_entity.type
_entity.pdbx_description
1 polymer ?
#
loop_
_entity_poly.entity_id
_entity_poly.type
_entity_poly.pdbx_seq_one_letter_code
_entity_poly.pdbx_strand_id
1 'polypeptide(L)'
;MIRLESTGNLARVDFEGTQTLGGEGEVVFAGSGDLNWVRATEAGTVLTIGEGILVHGTQSGMVGPHDVAAWTPAPQLIVLGRIVADTAGESISLNGGLVRNEGTLQALDGALLQVNNLVNAGTISAGAGGSINVSGDLTSQPGAVTSVLLGGTATTQYGRITISGIARLQGVLSVRNSDGFTPAIGDSFEILTFGSSDGAFSAIGDEDPDDSVTYVWVSTATTLNLNVVPV
;
A
#
# COMPACT_ATOMS: atom_id res chain seq x y z
N MET A 1 12.71 -18.33 4.73
CA MET A 1 12.84 -17.02 5.41
C MET A 1 14.16 -16.38 5.00
N ILE A 2 14.11 -15.16 4.46
CA ILE A 2 15.25 -14.26 4.30
C ILE A 2 15.09 -13.19 5.38
N ARG A 3 16.15 -12.92 6.14
CA ARG A 3 16.12 -11.89 7.19
C ARG A 3 17.23 -10.88 6.93
N LEU A 4 16.87 -9.61 6.87
CA LEU A 4 17.77 -8.48 6.64
C LEU A 4 17.83 -7.64 7.91
N GLU A 5 18.98 -7.64 8.59
CA GLU A 5 19.16 -7.02 9.90
C GLU A 5 20.32 -6.02 9.89
N SER A 6 20.09 -4.85 9.32
CA SER A 6 21.03 -3.73 9.46
C SER A 6 21.13 -3.27 10.91
N THR A 7 22.35 -3.09 11.42
CA THR A 7 22.64 -2.49 12.74
C THR A 7 23.53 -1.24 12.63
N GLY A 8 23.44 -0.53 11.50
CA GLY A 8 24.25 0.65 11.19
C GLY A 8 24.96 0.60 9.83
N ASN A 9 24.85 -0.51 9.10
CA ASN A 9 25.28 -0.62 7.70
C ASN A 9 24.32 -1.52 6.92
N LEU A 10 24.31 -1.37 5.60
CA LEU A 10 23.36 -2.00 4.68
C LEU A 10 23.32 -3.53 4.79
N ALA A 11 22.13 -4.09 4.97
CA ALA A 11 21.80 -5.50 4.75
C ALA A 11 20.94 -5.61 3.47
N ARG A 12 21.31 -6.48 2.52
CA ARG A 12 20.59 -6.55 1.24
C ARG A 12 20.56 -7.91 0.55
N VAL A 13 19.59 -8.06 -0.34
CA VAL A 13 19.57 -9.04 -1.43
C VAL A 13 19.56 -8.29 -2.76
N ASP A 14 20.54 -8.59 -3.61
CA ASP A 14 20.69 -7.99 -4.93
C ASP A 14 20.25 -8.99 -6.01
N PHE A 15 19.42 -8.52 -6.95
CA PHE A 15 18.98 -9.26 -8.13
C PHE A 15 19.58 -8.61 -9.37
N GLU A 16 20.45 -9.36 -10.05
CA GLU A 16 21.09 -9.00 -11.32
C GLU A 16 20.28 -9.61 -12.48
N GLY A 17 19.88 -8.77 -13.45
CA GLY A 17 18.93 -9.14 -14.49
C GLY A 17 17.46 -9.16 -14.03
N THR A 18 16.56 -9.51 -14.95
CA THR A 18 15.14 -9.72 -14.65
C THR A 18 14.96 -11.03 -13.88
N GLN A 19 14.45 -10.95 -12.66
CA GLN A 19 14.34 -12.10 -11.76
C GLN A 19 13.06 -12.08 -10.93
N THR A 20 12.68 -13.27 -10.46
CA THR A 20 11.58 -13.45 -9.50
C THR A 20 12.14 -14.00 -8.20
N LEU A 21 11.86 -13.33 -7.08
CA LEU A 21 11.93 -13.96 -5.76
C LEU A 21 10.69 -14.82 -5.61
N GLY A 22 10.80 -16.11 -5.92
CA GLY A 22 9.70 -17.07 -5.92
C GLY A 22 9.77 -18.10 -4.78
N GLY A 23 8.79 -19.00 -4.76
CA GLY A 23 8.60 -20.01 -3.72
C GLY A 23 7.69 -19.52 -2.59
N GLU A 24 7.68 -20.29 -1.49
CA GLU A 24 6.91 -19.98 -0.29
C GLU A 24 7.83 -19.44 0.81
N GLY A 25 7.43 -18.34 1.45
CA GLY A 25 8.10 -17.84 2.64
C GLY A 25 8.04 -16.34 2.81
N GLU A 26 8.99 -15.82 3.57
CA GLU A 26 9.01 -14.41 3.94
C GLU A 26 10.40 -13.78 3.79
N VAL A 27 10.39 -12.48 3.52
CA VAL A 27 11.47 -11.54 3.73
C VAL A 27 11.12 -10.68 4.95
N VAL A 28 12.02 -10.63 5.92
CA VAL A 28 11.83 -9.86 7.15
C VAL A 28 12.88 -8.76 7.25
N PHE A 29 12.45 -7.50 7.25
CA PHE A 29 13.25 -6.34 7.61
C PHE A 29 13.32 -6.20 9.12
N ALA A 30 14.53 -6.17 9.69
CA ALA A 30 14.74 -6.15 11.12
C ALA A 30 16.08 -5.45 11.45
N GLY A 31 16.57 -5.65 12.67
CA GLY A 31 17.73 -4.94 13.20
C GLY A 31 17.33 -3.61 13.83
N SER A 32 18.23 -2.63 13.73
CA SER A 32 18.07 -1.29 14.31
C SER A 32 18.44 -0.17 13.33
N GLY A 33 18.68 -0.52 12.06
CA GLY A 33 19.00 0.41 10.98
C GLY A 33 17.99 0.29 9.84
N ASP A 34 17.81 1.37 9.09
CA ASP A 34 16.80 1.54 8.03
C ASP A 34 17.27 1.08 6.63
N LEU A 35 18.54 0.71 6.50
CA LEU A 35 19.14 0.23 5.26
C LEU A 35 18.97 -1.28 5.09
N ASN A 36 17.73 -1.75 4.94
CA ASN A 36 17.41 -3.15 4.61
C ASN A 36 16.77 -3.23 3.21
N TRP A 37 17.47 -3.81 2.22
CA TRP A 37 17.08 -3.71 0.82
C TRP A 37 16.88 -5.06 0.11
N VAL A 38 15.79 -5.19 -0.65
CA VAL A 38 15.61 -6.23 -1.68
C VAL A 38 15.52 -5.51 -3.03
N ARG A 39 16.56 -5.58 -3.87
CA ARG A 39 16.65 -4.66 -5.01
C ARG A 39 17.11 -5.30 -6.31
N ALA A 40 16.55 -4.80 -7.42
CA ALA A 40 17.16 -4.92 -8.74
C ALA A 40 18.34 -3.95 -8.86
N THR A 41 19.43 -4.38 -9.48
CA THR A 41 20.68 -3.60 -9.60
C THR A 41 21.08 -3.27 -11.03
N GLU A 42 20.19 -3.47 -12.01
CA GLU A 42 20.48 -3.25 -13.43
C GLU A 42 19.37 -2.49 -14.15
N ALA A 43 19.76 -1.53 -14.99
CA ALA A 43 18.83 -0.73 -15.79
C ALA A 43 17.86 -1.59 -16.61
N GLY A 44 16.59 -1.21 -16.66
CA GLY A 44 15.56 -1.84 -17.51
C GLY A 44 15.14 -3.25 -17.11
N THR A 45 15.61 -3.75 -15.96
CA THR A 45 15.22 -5.08 -15.45
C THR A 45 13.91 -5.03 -14.66
N VAL A 46 13.37 -6.20 -14.36
CA VAL A 46 12.18 -6.36 -13.51
C VAL A 46 12.53 -7.25 -12.32
N LEU A 47 12.27 -6.76 -11.11
CA LEU A 47 12.20 -7.59 -9.91
C LEU A 47 10.74 -7.95 -9.65
N THR A 48 10.45 -9.25 -9.56
CA THR A 48 9.13 -9.76 -9.18
C THR A 48 9.17 -10.37 -7.78
N ILE A 49 8.28 -9.93 -6.89
CA ILE A 49 7.98 -10.61 -5.62
C ILE A 49 6.89 -11.65 -5.91
N GLY A 50 7.22 -12.93 -5.80
CA GLY A 50 6.33 -14.05 -6.12
C GLY A 50 5.14 -14.19 -5.18
N GLU A 51 4.11 -14.91 -5.63
CA GLU A 51 2.81 -15.07 -4.94
C GLU A 51 2.92 -15.63 -3.51
N GLY A 52 3.82 -16.58 -3.28
CA GLY A 52 4.06 -17.20 -1.97
C GLY A 52 4.97 -16.39 -1.05
N ILE A 53 5.36 -15.16 -1.43
CA ILE A 53 6.30 -14.33 -0.67
C ILE A 53 5.58 -13.23 0.10
N LEU A 54 5.82 -13.19 1.41
CA LEU A 54 5.50 -12.08 2.30
C LEU A 54 6.75 -11.21 2.52
N VAL A 55 6.63 -9.89 2.35
CA VAL A 55 7.63 -8.92 2.79
C VAL A 55 7.05 -8.07 3.92
N HIS A 56 7.71 -8.06 5.07
CA HIS A 56 7.28 -7.34 6.28
C HIS A 56 8.45 -7.10 7.21
N GLY A 57 8.25 -6.49 8.38
CA GLY A 57 9.34 -6.36 9.33
C GLY A 57 9.15 -5.39 10.47
N THR A 58 9.96 -5.58 11.51
CA THR A 58 10.02 -4.71 12.70
C THR A 58 10.83 -3.44 12.48
N GLN A 59 11.38 -3.24 11.29
CA GLN A 59 12.22 -2.10 10.94
C GLN A 59 11.96 -1.70 9.51
N SER A 60 12.20 -0.43 9.21
CA SER A 60 12.13 0.11 7.87
C SER A 60 12.97 -0.68 6.85
N GLY A 61 12.48 -0.72 5.62
CA GLY A 61 13.14 -1.39 4.51
C GLY A 61 12.61 -0.95 3.15
N MET A 62 13.25 -1.45 2.11
CA MET A 62 12.94 -1.05 0.73
C MET A 62 12.96 -2.25 -0.21
N VAL A 63 12.00 -2.25 -1.13
CA VAL A 63 11.91 -3.21 -2.23
C VAL A 63 11.97 -2.44 -3.55
N GLY A 64 12.81 -2.90 -4.48
CA GLY A 64 13.08 -2.23 -5.76
C GLY A 64 14.39 -1.43 -5.76
N PRO A 65 14.70 -0.69 -6.83
CA PRO A 65 15.95 0.06 -6.96
C PRO A 65 16.10 1.13 -5.88
N HIS A 66 17.34 1.30 -5.40
CA HIS A 66 17.68 2.25 -4.34
C HIS A 66 17.59 3.72 -4.73
N ASP A 67 17.71 4.02 -6.02
CA ASP A 67 17.48 5.32 -6.59
C ASP A 67 16.88 5.10 -7.97
N VAL A 68 15.63 5.50 -8.19
CA VAL A 68 14.95 5.35 -9.49
C VAL A 68 15.54 6.29 -10.53
N ALA A 69 16.01 7.47 -10.12
CA ALA A 69 16.53 8.50 -11.02
C ALA A 69 17.95 8.21 -11.53
N ALA A 70 18.67 7.30 -10.86
CA ALA A 70 20.01 6.87 -11.27
C ALA A 70 20.03 5.99 -12.55
N TRP A 71 18.88 5.60 -13.09
CA TRP A 71 18.77 4.60 -14.15
C TRP A 71 17.93 5.06 -15.34
N THR A 72 18.37 4.71 -16.56
CA THR A 72 17.64 4.97 -17.80
C THR A 72 17.73 3.77 -18.76
N PRO A 73 16.65 2.96 -18.93
CA PRO A 73 15.39 2.98 -18.17
C PRO A 73 15.55 2.47 -16.73
N ALA A 74 14.69 2.94 -15.83
CA ALA A 74 14.70 2.48 -14.45
C ALA A 74 14.18 1.05 -14.29
N PRO A 75 14.73 0.27 -13.32
CA PRO A 75 14.20 -1.06 -13.00
C PRO A 75 12.75 -0.98 -12.54
N GLN A 76 11.97 -2.00 -12.83
CA GLN A 76 10.55 -2.10 -12.48
C GLN A 76 10.37 -3.06 -11.31
N LEU A 77 9.28 -2.87 -10.57
CA LEU A 77 8.87 -3.78 -9.49
C LEU A 77 7.48 -4.35 -9.78
N ILE A 78 7.36 -5.67 -9.75
CA ILE A 78 6.08 -6.38 -9.78
C ILE A 78 5.87 -7.08 -8.44
N VAL A 79 4.70 -6.91 -7.85
CA VAL A 79 4.31 -7.55 -6.59
C VAL A 79 3.15 -8.50 -6.89
N LEU A 80 3.41 -9.81 -6.87
CA LEU A 80 2.39 -10.86 -6.93
C LEU A 80 2.02 -11.37 -5.53
N GLY A 81 2.98 -11.33 -4.61
CA GLY A 81 2.81 -11.71 -3.21
C GLY A 81 2.23 -10.61 -2.33
N ARG A 82 2.65 -10.59 -1.07
CA ARG A 82 2.18 -9.62 -0.07
C ARG A 82 3.34 -8.76 0.42
N ILE A 83 3.12 -7.45 0.48
CA ILE A 83 4.01 -6.52 1.17
C ILE A 83 3.19 -5.81 2.24
N VAL A 84 3.63 -5.92 3.50
CA VAL A 84 2.91 -5.42 4.67
C VAL A 84 3.85 -4.56 5.50
N ALA A 85 3.55 -3.26 5.59
CA ALA A 85 4.12 -2.40 6.62
C ALA A 85 3.27 -2.55 7.89
N ASP A 86 3.81 -3.18 8.93
CA ASP A 86 3.08 -3.63 10.12
C ASP A 86 3.69 -3.16 11.45
N THR A 87 4.70 -2.29 11.40
CA THR A 87 5.35 -1.77 12.61
C THR A 87 5.15 -0.26 12.73
N ALA A 88 4.53 0.15 13.83
CA ALA A 88 4.24 1.55 14.14
C ALA A 88 5.50 2.43 14.06
N GLY A 89 5.42 3.53 13.30
CA GLY A 89 6.53 4.46 13.13
C GLY A 89 7.62 4.01 12.15
N GLU A 90 7.52 2.80 11.60
CA GLU A 90 8.42 2.27 10.58
C GLU A 90 7.80 2.33 9.18
N SER A 91 8.66 2.22 8.16
CA SER A 91 8.23 2.28 6.77
C SER A 91 8.77 1.17 5.87
N ILE A 92 7.92 0.70 4.95
CA ILE A 92 8.38 -0.06 3.79
C ILE A 92 8.23 0.80 2.54
N SER A 93 9.32 0.98 1.80
CA SER A 93 9.36 1.75 0.56
C SER A 93 9.41 0.84 -0.67
N LEU A 94 8.53 1.09 -1.63
CA LEU A 94 8.45 0.39 -2.90
C LEU A 94 8.86 1.31 -4.04
N ASN A 95 9.96 0.96 -4.68
CA ASN A 95 10.57 1.74 -5.73
C ASN A 95 10.54 1.01 -7.07
N GLY A 96 10.56 1.79 -8.14
CA GLY A 96 10.66 1.32 -9.52
C GLY A 96 10.41 2.49 -10.46
N GLY A 97 10.78 2.34 -11.74
CA GLY A 97 10.27 3.22 -12.79
C GLY A 97 8.73 3.14 -12.89
N LEU A 98 8.19 1.98 -12.56
CA LEU A 98 6.78 1.72 -12.22
C LEU A 98 6.75 0.61 -11.17
N VAL A 99 5.84 0.74 -10.20
CA VAL A 99 5.46 -0.36 -9.31
C VAL A 99 4.11 -0.90 -9.78
N ARG A 100 4.05 -2.20 -10.07
CA ARG A 100 2.82 -2.91 -10.42
C ARG A 100 2.45 -3.88 -9.31
N ASN A 101 1.29 -3.67 -8.69
CA ASN A 101 0.74 -4.58 -7.70
C ASN A 101 -0.32 -5.48 -8.35
N GLU A 102 -0.12 -6.80 -8.34
CA GLU A 102 -1.13 -7.82 -8.63
C GLU A 102 -1.47 -8.68 -7.41
N GLY A 103 -0.73 -8.51 -6.31
CA GLY A 103 -0.95 -9.15 -5.02
C GLY A 103 -1.58 -8.18 -4.01
N THR A 104 -0.96 -8.06 -2.83
CA THR A 104 -1.44 -7.18 -1.75
C THR A 104 -0.36 -6.22 -1.27
N LEU A 105 -0.72 -4.94 -1.22
CA LEU A 105 0.02 -3.89 -0.54
C LEU A 105 -0.77 -3.46 0.70
N GLN A 106 -0.16 -3.53 1.88
CA GLN A 106 -0.87 -3.29 3.14
C GLN A 106 -0.05 -2.42 4.09
N ALA A 107 -0.72 -1.52 4.81
CA ALA A 107 -0.16 -0.76 5.92
C ALA A 107 -1.08 -0.88 7.15
N LEU A 108 -0.53 -1.15 8.32
CA LEU A 108 -1.26 -1.41 9.57
C LEU A 108 -0.71 -0.56 10.72
N ASP A 109 -1.47 -0.39 11.79
CA ASP A 109 -0.97 -0.03 13.13
C ASP A 109 -0.01 1.19 13.20
N GLY A 110 -0.28 2.23 12.42
CA GLY A 110 0.58 3.43 12.40
C GLY A 110 1.87 3.29 11.59
N ALA A 111 2.03 2.18 10.86
CA ALA A 111 3.10 1.98 9.88
C ALA A 111 2.81 2.72 8.57
N LEU A 112 3.86 2.96 7.79
CA LEU A 112 3.78 3.65 6.51
C LEU A 112 4.27 2.77 5.36
N LEU A 113 3.45 2.57 4.33
CA LEU A 113 3.89 2.01 3.06
C LEU A 113 4.08 3.14 2.04
N GLN A 114 5.30 3.37 1.56
CA GLN A 114 5.60 4.35 0.51
C GLN A 114 5.71 3.63 -0.83
N VAL A 115 5.12 4.19 -1.88
CA VAL A 115 5.16 3.60 -3.23
C VAL A 115 5.41 4.68 -4.26
N ASN A 116 6.39 4.50 -5.12
CA ASN A 116 6.66 5.41 -6.25
C ASN A 116 5.90 4.95 -7.49
N ASN A 117 4.95 5.76 -7.97
CA ASN A 117 4.04 5.48 -9.10
C ASN A 117 3.43 4.07 -9.11
N LEU A 118 2.14 3.96 -8.85
CA LEU A 118 1.49 2.66 -8.64
C LEU A 118 0.47 2.34 -9.73
N VAL A 119 0.63 1.19 -10.38
CA VAL A 119 -0.45 0.51 -11.10
C VAL A 119 -0.98 -0.62 -10.23
N ASN A 120 -2.24 -0.52 -9.82
CA ASN A 120 -2.88 -1.50 -8.96
C ASN A 120 -3.84 -2.39 -9.76
N ALA A 121 -3.53 -3.68 -9.81
CA ALA A 121 -4.35 -4.76 -10.34
C ALA A 121 -4.86 -5.72 -9.23
N GLY A 122 -4.27 -5.63 -8.03
CA GLY A 122 -4.62 -6.42 -6.86
C GLY A 122 -5.26 -5.57 -5.77
N THR A 123 -4.82 -5.78 -4.53
CA THR A 123 -5.37 -5.10 -3.34
C THR A 123 -4.39 -4.08 -2.76
N ILE A 124 -4.90 -2.88 -2.48
CA ILE A 124 -4.27 -1.91 -1.57
C ILE A 124 -5.13 -1.88 -0.30
N SER A 125 -4.55 -2.08 0.88
CA SER A 125 -5.27 -2.13 2.15
C SER A 125 -4.63 -1.22 3.20
N ALA A 126 -5.30 -0.12 3.54
CA ALA A 126 -4.92 0.70 4.68
C ALA A 126 -5.71 0.25 5.91
N GLY A 127 -5.03 -0.41 6.85
CA GLY A 127 -5.57 -0.81 8.14
C GLY A 127 -5.77 0.39 9.07
N ALA A 128 -6.38 0.16 10.23
CA ALA A 128 -6.62 1.21 11.23
C ALA A 128 -5.29 1.86 11.63
N GLY A 129 -5.18 3.19 11.47
CA GLY A 129 -3.95 3.94 11.69
C GLY A 129 -2.85 3.74 10.66
N GLY A 130 -2.93 2.70 9.81
CA GLY A 130 -2.01 2.46 8.71
C GLY A 130 -2.15 3.50 7.61
N SER A 131 -1.02 3.87 6.99
CA SER A 131 -0.99 4.89 5.94
C SER A 131 -0.25 4.37 4.70
N ILE A 132 -0.81 4.63 3.52
CA ILE A 132 -0.19 4.30 2.23
C ILE A 132 0.03 5.60 1.45
N ASN A 133 1.29 5.90 1.13
CA ASN A 133 1.67 7.08 0.38
C ASN A 133 2.15 6.70 -1.01
N VAL A 134 1.40 7.09 -2.03
CA VAL A 134 1.80 7.00 -3.44
C VAL A 134 2.46 8.32 -3.85
N SER A 135 3.77 8.31 -3.99
CA SER A 135 4.56 9.41 -4.55
C SER A 135 4.50 9.33 -6.08
N GLY A 136 3.56 10.08 -6.65
CA GLY A 136 3.25 10.10 -8.08
C GLY A 136 1.80 9.71 -8.35
N ASP A 137 1.58 9.11 -9.51
CA ASP A 137 0.24 8.71 -9.95
C ASP A 137 -0.15 7.34 -9.38
N LEU A 138 -1.45 7.18 -9.12
CA LEU A 138 -2.10 5.89 -8.88
C LEU A 138 -3.01 5.56 -10.06
N THR A 139 -2.87 4.36 -10.62
CA THR A 139 -3.81 3.82 -11.61
C THR A 139 -4.36 2.49 -11.13
N SER A 140 -5.61 2.50 -10.66
CA SER A 140 -6.34 1.28 -10.31
C SER A 140 -7.00 0.69 -11.55
N GLN A 141 -6.94 -0.63 -11.69
CA GLN A 141 -7.60 -1.39 -12.76
C GLN A 141 -9.03 -1.79 -12.34
N PRO A 142 -9.92 -2.15 -13.29
CA PRO A 142 -11.30 -2.51 -12.97
C PRO A 142 -11.50 -3.64 -11.94
N GLY A 143 -10.54 -4.56 -11.84
CA GLY A 143 -10.57 -5.67 -10.87
C GLY A 143 -9.85 -5.40 -9.55
N ALA A 144 -9.27 -4.20 -9.38
CA ALA A 144 -8.50 -3.88 -8.19
C ALA A 144 -9.44 -3.57 -7.00
N VAL A 145 -8.93 -3.81 -5.79
CA VAL A 145 -9.61 -3.47 -4.53
C VAL A 145 -8.78 -2.44 -3.79
N THR A 146 -9.45 -1.38 -3.35
CA THR A 146 -8.92 -0.44 -2.36
C THR A 146 -9.68 -0.65 -1.07
N SER A 147 -9.01 -1.12 -0.02
CA SER A 147 -9.60 -1.44 1.26
C SER A 147 -9.16 -0.45 2.33
N VAL A 148 -10.10 -0.03 3.18
CA VAL A 148 -9.84 0.80 4.36
C VAL A 148 -10.50 0.19 5.58
N LEU A 149 -9.77 0.16 6.70
CA LEU A 149 -10.29 -0.26 8.00
C LEU A 149 -10.56 0.97 8.87
N LEU A 150 -11.76 1.07 9.42
CA LEU A 150 -12.18 2.11 10.35
C LEU A 150 -12.15 1.54 11.78
N GLY A 151 -11.40 2.15 12.69
CA GLY A 151 -11.33 1.76 14.11
C GLY A 151 -11.67 2.88 15.08
N GLY A 152 -12.10 4.04 14.56
CA GLY A 152 -12.39 5.25 15.31
C GLY A 152 -12.40 6.46 14.38
N THR A 153 -12.84 7.62 14.87
CA THR A 153 -13.02 8.84 14.07
C THR A 153 -11.76 9.72 13.99
N ALA A 154 -10.73 9.46 14.80
CA ALA A 154 -9.45 10.15 14.68
C ALA A 154 -8.65 9.60 13.48
N THR A 155 -7.88 10.45 12.80
CA THR A 155 -7.05 10.09 11.64
C THR A 155 -6.02 8.99 11.90
N THR A 156 -5.69 8.74 13.16
CA THR A 156 -4.79 7.67 13.61
C THR A 156 -5.52 6.36 13.89
N GLN A 157 -6.84 6.31 13.73
CA GLN A 157 -7.69 5.17 14.03
C GLN A 157 -8.33 4.57 12.78
N TYR A 158 -8.09 5.12 11.60
CA TYR A 158 -8.57 4.56 10.34
C TYR A 158 -7.51 4.62 9.27
N GLY A 159 -7.65 3.75 8.26
CA GLY A 159 -6.72 3.65 7.14
C GLY A 159 -6.80 4.86 6.21
N ARG A 160 -5.64 5.35 5.78
CA ARG A 160 -5.55 6.50 4.87
C ARG A 160 -4.59 6.23 3.71
N ILE A 161 -4.95 6.77 2.55
CA ILE A 161 -4.17 6.68 1.32
C ILE A 161 -3.93 8.08 0.77
N THR A 162 -2.67 8.47 0.64
CA THR A 162 -2.29 9.77 0.08
C THR A 162 -1.59 9.56 -1.25
N ILE A 163 -2.07 10.21 -2.31
CA ILE A 163 -1.52 10.16 -3.67
C ILE A 163 -1.05 11.57 -4.04
N SER A 164 0.22 11.78 -4.35
CA SER A 164 0.68 13.15 -4.66
C SER A 164 0.30 13.60 -6.08
N GLY A 165 0.03 12.66 -7.00
CA GLY A 165 -0.33 12.91 -8.39
C GLY A 165 -1.81 12.64 -8.69
N ILE A 166 -2.07 12.09 -9.88
CA ILE A 166 -3.41 11.77 -10.36
C ILE A 166 -3.85 10.41 -9.80
N ALA A 167 -5.00 10.37 -9.14
CA ALA A 167 -5.68 9.15 -8.74
C ALA A 167 -6.67 8.71 -9.83
N ARG A 168 -6.28 7.75 -10.67
CA ARG A 168 -7.18 7.07 -11.61
C ARG A 168 -7.88 5.94 -10.89
N LEU A 169 -9.08 6.22 -10.38
CA LEU A 169 -9.85 5.31 -9.53
C LEU A 169 -10.75 4.42 -10.38
N GLN A 170 -10.70 3.11 -10.14
CA GLN A 170 -11.53 2.06 -10.72
C GLN A 170 -11.63 0.91 -9.70
N GLY A 171 -12.48 -0.07 -9.98
CA GLY A 171 -12.65 -1.23 -9.11
C GLY A 171 -13.46 -0.90 -7.86
N VAL A 172 -13.27 -1.69 -6.80
CA VAL A 172 -14.12 -1.65 -5.61
C VAL A 172 -13.41 -0.94 -4.46
N LEU A 173 -14.13 -0.04 -3.80
CA LEU A 173 -13.76 0.48 -2.48
C LEU A 173 -14.38 -0.45 -1.42
N SER A 174 -13.56 -1.22 -0.70
CA SER A 174 -14.02 -2.08 0.39
C SER A 174 -13.82 -1.37 1.72
N VAL A 175 -14.87 -1.27 2.53
CA VAL A 175 -14.87 -0.61 3.84
C VAL A 175 -15.18 -1.65 4.89
N ARG A 176 -14.32 -1.71 5.90
CA ARG A 176 -14.49 -2.59 7.05
C ARG A 176 -14.37 -1.80 8.34
N ASN A 177 -15.12 -2.20 9.34
CA ASN A 177 -15.00 -1.73 10.71
C ASN A 177 -14.11 -2.68 11.53
N SER A 178 -13.32 -2.10 12.42
CA SER A 178 -12.57 -2.88 13.42
C SER A 178 -13.55 -3.50 14.41
N ASP A 179 -13.19 -4.65 14.97
CA ASP A 179 -14.05 -5.36 15.92
C ASP A 179 -14.46 -4.44 17.08
N GLY A 180 -15.77 -4.30 17.29
CA GLY A 180 -16.35 -3.45 18.35
C GLY A 180 -16.44 -1.96 18.01
N PHE A 181 -16.08 -1.55 16.81
CA PHE A 181 -16.35 -0.21 16.29
C PHE A 181 -17.55 -0.23 15.35
N THR A 182 -18.54 0.62 15.62
CA THR A 182 -19.61 0.95 14.68
C THR A 182 -19.64 2.47 14.59
N PRO A 183 -19.38 3.07 13.42
CA PRO A 183 -19.37 4.51 13.30
C PRO A 183 -20.79 5.07 13.45
N ALA A 184 -20.91 6.30 13.95
CA ALA A 184 -22.20 6.95 14.08
C ALA A 184 -22.68 7.48 12.73
N ILE A 185 -23.99 7.45 12.49
CA ILE A 185 -24.58 8.13 11.34
C ILE A 185 -24.18 9.61 11.35
N GLY A 186 -23.67 10.10 10.23
CA GLY A 186 -23.13 11.45 10.09
C GLY A 186 -21.62 11.58 10.34
N ASP A 187 -20.95 10.52 10.81
CA ASP A 187 -19.49 10.47 10.81
C ASP A 187 -18.96 10.56 9.37
N SER A 188 -17.77 11.15 9.23
CA SER A 188 -17.10 11.33 7.95
C SER A 188 -15.61 11.01 8.09
N PHE A 189 -15.08 10.22 7.16
CA PHE A 189 -13.69 9.76 7.14
C PHE A 189 -13.01 10.20 5.85
N GLU A 190 -12.05 11.12 5.94
CA GLU A 190 -11.18 11.47 4.80
C GLU A 190 -10.15 10.35 4.58
N ILE A 191 -10.51 9.37 3.75
CA ILE A 191 -9.71 8.17 3.53
C ILE A 191 -8.70 8.32 2.39
N LEU A 192 -8.96 9.21 1.43
CA LEU A 192 -8.09 9.46 0.28
C LEU A 192 -7.83 10.95 0.13
N THR A 193 -6.56 11.29 -0.10
CA THR A 193 -6.14 12.62 -0.59
C THR A 193 -5.35 12.44 -1.87
N PHE A 194 -5.61 13.28 -2.88
CA PHE A 194 -4.93 13.22 -4.18
C PHE A 194 -4.65 14.60 -4.75
N GLY A 195 -3.66 14.71 -5.65
CA GLY A 195 -3.40 15.96 -6.39
C GLY A 195 -4.55 16.30 -7.36
N SER A 196 -5.08 15.27 -8.01
CA SER A 196 -6.35 15.29 -8.73
C SER A 196 -6.88 13.86 -8.90
N SER A 197 -8.15 13.72 -9.27
CA SER A 197 -8.73 12.40 -9.58
C SER A 197 -9.25 12.35 -11.02
N ASP A 198 -9.19 11.17 -11.61
CA ASP A 198 -9.84 10.82 -12.87
C ASP A 198 -10.60 9.50 -12.67
N GLY A 199 -11.88 9.48 -13.03
CA GLY A 199 -12.78 8.38 -12.70
C GLY A 199 -13.18 8.29 -11.22
N ALA A 200 -13.76 7.15 -10.85
CA ALA A 200 -14.25 6.84 -9.51
C ALA A 200 -14.30 5.31 -9.32
N PHE A 201 -14.39 4.85 -8.07
CA PHE A 201 -14.71 3.46 -7.80
C PHE A 201 -16.04 3.06 -8.45
N SER A 202 -16.13 1.83 -8.94
CA SER A 202 -17.34 1.30 -9.58
C SER A 202 -18.37 0.80 -8.56
N ALA A 203 -17.92 0.45 -7.35
CA ALA A 203 -18.77 0.00 -6.26
C ALA A 203 -18.11 0.26 -4.90
N ILE A 204 -18.94 0.24 -3.86
CA ILE A 204 -18.51 0.12 -2.46
C ILE A 204 -18.92 -1.27 -1.95
N GLY A 205 -17.98 -1.95 -1.31
CA GLY A 205 -18.23 -3.16 -0.54
C GLY A 205 -18.27 -2.79 0.94
N ASP A 206 -19.43 -2.94 1.56
CA ASP A 206 -19.60 -2.84 3.00
C ASP A 206 -19.41 -4.24 3.60
N GLU A 207 -18.31 -4.43 4.31
CA GLU A 207 -17.95 -5.75 4.86
C GLU A 207 -18.67 -6.06 6.18
N ASP A 208 -19.41 -5.09 6.75
CA ASP A 208 -20.12 -5.21 8.04
C ASP A 208 -21.62 -4.83 7.94
N PRO A 209 -22.40 -5.38 6.99
CA PRO A 209 -23.73 -4.87 6.62
C PRO A 209 -24.83 -5.01 7.69
N ASP A 210 -24.58 -5.75 8.77
CA ASP A 210 -25.54 -5.99 9.86
C ASP A 210 -25.51 -4.89 10.94
N ASP A 211 -24.63 -3.89 10.82
CA ASP A 211 -24.42 -2.83 11.81
C ASP A 211 -25.38 -1.62 11.68
N SER A 212 -26.37 -1.72 10.78
CA SER A 212 -27.39 -0.69 10.49
C SER A 212 -26.84 0.62 9.92
N VAL A 213 -25.58 0.67 9.51
CA VAL A 213 -25.00 1.77 8.74
C VAL A 213 -24.51 1.27 7.39
N THR A 214 -24.32 2.21 6.48
CA THR A 214 -23.56 1.98 5.25
C THR A 214 -22.84 3.25 4.85
N TYR A 215 -22.12 3.21 3.74
CA TYR A 215 -21.18 4.23 3.35
C TYR A 215 -21.50 4.81 1.98
N VAL A 216 -21.47 6.13 1.89
CA VAL A 216 -21.46 6.85 0.62
C VAL A 216 -20.15 7.60 0.51
N TRP A 217 -19.42 7.40 -0.59
CA TRP A 217 -18.23 8.21 -0.85
C TRP A 217 -18.61 9.56 -1.49
N VAL A 218 -17.92 10.60 -1.06
CA VAL A 218 -18.05 11.96 -1.63
C VAL A 218 -16.66 12.46 -1.99
N SER A 219 -16.45 12.72 -3.28
CA SER A 219 -15.19 13.24 -3.81
C SER A 219 -15.23 14.76 -3.96
N THR A 220 -14.10 15.41 -3.65
CA THR A 220 -13.80 16.79 -4.01
C THR A 220 -12.74 16.81 -5.12
N ALA A 221 -12.15 17.97 -5.42
CA ALA A 221 -11.03 18.07 -6.35
C ALA A 221 -9.76 17.33 -5.85
N THR A 222 -9.61 17.15 -4.54
CA THR A 222 -8.36 16.66 -3.93
C THR A 222 -8.57 15.62 -2.84
N THR A 223 -9.80 15.23 -2.53
CA THR A 223 -10.10 14.31 -1.43
C THR A 223 -11.27 13.39 -1.79
N LEU A 224 -11.34 12.23 -1.14
CA LEU A 224 -12.53 11.39 -1.11
C LEU A 224 -12.81 11.01 0.35
N ASN A 225 -14.02 11.34 0.79
CA ASN A 225 -14.52 11.09 2.13
C ASN A 225 -15.54 9.96 2.10
N LEU A 226 -15.54 9.10 3.12
CA LEU A 226 -16.65 8.18 3.41
C LEU A 226 -17.59 8.84 4.40
N ASN A 227 -18.85 9.00 4.02
CA ASN A 227 -19.90 9.47 4.91
C ASN A 227 -20.77 8.30 5.36
N VAL A 228 -21.01 8.22 6.65
CA VAL A 228 -21.83 7.17 7.27
C VAL A 228 -23.29 7.56 7.21
N VAL A 229 -24.09 6.69 6.60
CA VAL A 229 -25.53 6.87 6.38
C VAL A 229 -26.30 5.66 6.92
N PRO A 230 -27.60 5.78 7.23
CA PRO A 230 -28.41 4.60 7.52
C PRO A 230 -28.56 3.70 6.29
N VAL A 231 -28.69 2.39 6.53
CA VAL A 231 -29.10 1.38 5.53
C VAL A 231 -30.54 1.59 5.08
#